data_AF-A0A8S3J3I5-F1
#
_entry.id   AF-A0A8S3J3I5-F1
#
_cell.length_a   1.000
_cell.length_b   1.000
_cell.length_c   1.000
_cell.angle_alpha   90.00
_cell.angle_beta   90.00
_cell.angle_gamma   90.00
#
_symmetry.space_group_name_H-M   'P 1'
#
loop_
_entity.id
_entity.type
_entity.pdbx_description
1 polymer ?
#
loop_
_entity_poly.entity_id
_entity_poly.type
_entity_poly.pdbx_seq_one_letter_code
_entity_poly.pdbx_strand_id
1 'polypeptide(L)'
;MSRKANYNNEQESVEIEPERLLVHKLVDSSKAQRTKAIERLKSWINARTLNSASFFTYDDLIKIWKGLYYNMWMADKPILQEQLATEISSWIHEFRDNDQACLYIDAGFATFAREWWGIDRWRLSKFMTVNFLFLRRI
;
A
#
# COMPACT_ATOMS: atom_id res chain seq x y z
N MET A 1 -20.50 -37.69 -28.85
CA MET A 1 -20.00 -37.67 -27.45
C MET A 1 -18.48 -37.71 -27.54
N SER A 2 -17.66 -36.77 -27.10
CA SER A 2 -17.84 -35.59 -26.26
C SER A 2 -16.98 -34.46 -26.83
N ARG A 3 -17.47 -33.22 -26.75
CA ARG A 3 -16.92 -32.00 -27.35
C ARG A 3 -15.60 -31.62 -26.64
N LYS A 4 -14.55 -31.35 -27.42
CA LYS A 4 -13.39 -30.57 -26.95
C LYS A 4 -13.91 -29.18 -26.58
N ALA A 5 -13.87 -28.83 -25.30
CA ALA A 5 -14.20 -27.50 -24.83
C ALA A 5 -13.03 -26.56 -25.19
N ASN A 6 -13.24 -25.72 -26.21
CA ASN A 6 -12.46 -24.53 -26.47
C ASN A 6 -12.56 -23.60 -25.26
N TYR A 7 -11.52 -23.52 -24.44
CA TYR A 7 -11.31 -22.42 -23.51
C TYR A 7 -10.68 -21.24 -24.27
N ASN A 8 -11.45 -20.70 -25.21
CA ASN A 8 -11.26 -19.32 -25.65
C ASN A 8 -12.48 -18.57 -25.12
N ASN A 9 -12.33 -17.90 -23.99
CA ASN A 9 -13.17 -16.77 -23.64
C ASN A 9 -12.44 -15.84 -22.68
N GLU A 10 -12.41 -14.57 -23.09
CA GLU A 10 -12.28 -13.40 -22.22
C GLU A 10 -10.91 -13.19 -21.54
N GLN A 11 -9.87 -13.01 -22.38
CA GLN A 11 -8.91 -11.95 -22.06
C GLN A 11 -9.62 -10.61 -22.27
N GLU A 12 -10.48 -10.26 -21.32
CA GLU A 12 -10.83 -8.87 -21.07
C GLU A 12 -9.49 -8.16 -20.86
N SER A 13 -9.14 -7.24 -21.75
CA SER A 13 -8.04 -6.31 -21.53
C SER A 13 -8.45 -5.42 -20.38
N VAL A 14 -8.33 -5.95 -19.15
CA VAL A 14 -8.57 -5.22 -17.92
C VAL A 14 -7.60 -4.06 -17.97
N GLU A 15 -8.13 -2.86 -18.22
CA GLU A 15 -7.40 -1.62 -18.08
C GLU A 15 -6.75 -1.69 -16.70
N ILE A 16 -5.44 -1.93 -16.66
CA ILE A 16 -4.78 -2.25 -15.40
C ILE A 16 -4.79 -0.94 -14.62
N GLU A 17 -5.71 -0.86 -13.66
CA GLU A 17 -5.83 0.28 -12.76
C GLU A 17 -4.43 0.73 -12.33
N PRO A 18 -4.08 2.01 -12.52
CA PRO A 18 -2.71 2.48 -12.35
C PRO A 18 -2.15 2.16 -10.95
N GLU A 19 -3.04 2.06 -9.97
CA GLU A 19 -2.79 1.60 -8.61
C GLU A 19 -2.16 0.21 -8.55
N ARG A 20 -2.68 -0.75 -9.31
CA ARG A 20 -2.25 -2.15 -9.28
C ARG A 20 -0.82 -2.29 -9.79
N LEU A 21 -0.45 -1.49 -10.80
CA LEU A 21 0.93 -1.43 -11.31
C LEU A 21 1.89 -0.82 -10.29
N LEU A 22 1.46 0.23 -9.57
CA LEU A 22 2.27 0.84 -8.51
C LEU A 22 2.46 -0.13 -7.34
N VAL A 23 1.39 -0.77 -6.90
CA VAL A 23 1.42 -1.77 -5.82
C VAL A 23 2.34 -2.94 -6.17
N HIS A 24 2.28 -3.47 -7.40
CA HIS A 24 3.17 -4.54 -7.81
C HIS A 24 4.66 -4.13 -7.72
N LYS A 25 4.99 -2.89 -8.13
CA LYS A 25 6.37 -2.37 -8.05
C LYS A 25 6.85 -2.15 -6.61
N LEU A 26 5.95 -1.98 -5.65
CA LEU A 26 6.32 -1.89 -4.22
C LEU A 26 6.80 -3.22 -3.65
N VAL A 27 6.40 -4.35 -4.25
CA VAL A 27 6.75 -5.71 -3.79
C VAL A 27 7.84 -6.34 -4.66
N ASP A 28 8.49 -5.54 -5.51
CA ASP A 28 9.59 -6.02 -6.35
C ASP A 28 10.79 -6.50 -5.52
N SER A 29 11.54 -7.47 -6.03
CA SER A 29 12.71 -8.02 -5.33
C SER A 29 13.84 -7.00 -5.19
N SER A 30 13.96 -6.06 -6.13
CA SER A 30 15.00 -5.04 -6.14
C SER A 30 14.66 -3.86 -5.23
N LYS A 31 15.54 -3.60 -4.23
CA LYS A 31 15.43 -2.42 -3.36
C LYS A 31 15.30 -1.12 -4.15
N ALA A 32 16.09 -0.97 -5.22
CA ALA A 32 16.09 0.26 -6.02
C ALA A 32 14.74 0.48 -6.72
N GLN A 33 14.06 -0.59 -7.13
CA GLN A 33 12.72 -0.50 -7.71
C GLN A 33 11.68 -0.14 -6.65
N ARG A 34 11.77 -0.77 -5.47
CA ARG A 34 10.89 -0.46 -4.32
C ARG A 34 10.97 1.01 -3.89
N THR A 35 12.18 1.56 -3.78
CA THR A 35 12.36 2.99 -3.41
C THR A 35 11.74 3.92 -4.46
N LYS A 36 12.00 3.68 -5.75
CA LYS A 36 11.39 4.47 -6.83
C LYS A 36 9.86 4.32 -6.87
N ALA A 37 9.34 3.15 -6.49
CA ALA A 37 7.90 2.90 -6.44
C ALA A 37 7.24 3.69 -5.31
N ILE A 38 7.88 3.82 -4.14
CA ILE A 38 7.40 4.66 -3.03
C ILE A 38 7.34 6.12 -3.44
N GLU A 39 8.43 6.65 -4.02
CA GLU A 39 8.47 8.05 -4.47
C GLU A 39 7.36 8.35 -5.48
N ARG A 40 7.16 7.44 -6.45
CA ARG A 40 6.06 7.55 -7.43
C ARG A 40 4.69 7.46 -6.78
N LEU A 41 4.50 6.55 -5.82
CA LEU A 41 3.24 6.42 -5.11
C LEU A 41 2.93 7.69 -4.33
N LYS A 42 3.91 8.28 -3.64
CA LYS A 42 3.75 9.56 -2.95
C LYS A 42 3.32 10.68 -3.91
N SER A 43 4.01 10.83 -5.04
CA SER A 43 3.64 11.84 -6.04
C SER A 43 2.22 11.62 -6.58
N TRP A 44 1.83 10.36 -6.79
CA TRP A 44 0.51 10.00 -7.27
C TRP A 44 -0.60 10.26 -6.24
N ILE A 45 -0.36 9.93 -4.95
CA ILE A 45 -1.28 10.28 -3.85
C ILE A 45 -1.46 11.79 -3.78
N ASN A 46 -0.37 12.57 -3.78
CA ASN A 46 -0.45 14.03 -3.72
C ASN A 46 -1.20 14.62 -4.93
N ALA A 47 -0.94 14.13 -6.15
CA ALA A 47 -1.65 14.58 -7.34
C ALA A 47 -3.15 14.29 -7.27
N ARG A 48 -3.53 13.13 -6.73
CA ARG A 48 -4.92 12.70 -6.63
C ARG A 48 -5.68 13.42 -5.52
N THR A 49 -5.05 13.65 -4.37
CA THR A 49 -5.61 14.47 -3.29
C THR A 49 -5.90 15.91 -3.71
N LEU A 50 -5.09 16.48 -4.62
CA LEU A 50 -5.31 17.84 -5.13
C LEU A 50 -6.53 17.92 -6.07
N ASN A 51 -7.02 16.80 -6.58
CA ASN A 51 -8.15 16.75 -7.49
C ASN A 51 -9.38 16.15 -6.79
N SER A 52 -10.27 17.02 -6.30
CA SER A 52 -11.51 16.63 -5.60
C SER A 52 -12.46 15.75 -6.41
N ALA A 53 -12.29 15.66 -7.74
CA ALA A 53 -13.09 14.76 -8.58
C ALA A 53 -12.61 13.29 -8.53
N SER A 54 -11.45 13.01 -7.92
CA SER A 54 -10.82 11.69 -7.91
C SER A 54 -10.45 11.25 -6.49
N PHE A 55 -11.40 11.30 -5.56
CA PHE A 55 -11.20 10.75 -4.23
C PHE A 55 -10.85 9.26 -4.25
N PHE A 56 -10.17 8.82 -3.18
CA PHE A 56 -9.84 7.43 -2.97
C PHE A 56 -11.05 6.67 -2.46
N THR A 57 -11.26 5.48 -3.01
CA THR A 57 -12.16 4.51 -2.39
C THR A 57 -11.43 3.72 -1.31
N TYR A 58 -12.18 3.12 -0.40
CA TYR A 58 -11.61 2.27 0.64
C TYR A 58 -10.81 1.09 0.05
N ASP A 59 -11.32 0.47 -1.02
CA ASP A 59 -10.66 -0.68 -1.65
C ASP A 59 -9.31 -0.32 -2.29
N ASP A 60 -9.21 0.87 -2.86
CA ASP A 60 -7.96 1.39 -3.44
C ASP A 60 -6.90 1.56 -2.35
N LEU A 61 -7.29 2.16 -1.21
CA LEU A 61 -6.41 2.34 -0.06
C LEU A 61 -5.99 1.00 0.55
N ILE A 62 -6.89 0.01 0.63
CA ILE A 62 -6.55 -1.34 1.09
C ILE A 62 -5.50 -1.99 0.17
N LYS A 63 -5.62 -1.87 -1.15
CA LYS A 63 -4.61 -2.42 -2.09
C LYS A 63 -3.25 -1.74 -1.88
N ILE A 64 -3.24 -0.42 -1.73
CA ILE A 64 -2.04 0.37 -1.46
C ILE A 64 -1.39 -0.08 -0.14
N TRP A 65 -2.17 -0.16 0.93
CA TRP A 65 -1.70 -0.59 2.24
C TRP A 65 -1.13 -2.01 2.24
N LYS A 66 -1.72 -2.95 1.49
CA LYS A 66 -1.11 -4.28 1.29
C LYS A 66 0.27 -4.17 0.62
N GLY A 67 0.40 -3.34 -0.42
CA GLY A 67 1.68 -3.09 -1.08
C GLY A 67 2.73 -2.53 -0.13
N LEU A 68 2.35 -1.54 0.69
CA LEU A 68 3.22 -0.93 1.71
C LEU A 68 3.61 -1.93 2.81
N TYR A 69 2.66 -2.75 3.25
CA TYR A 69 2.91 -3.82 4.23
C TYR A 69 3.99 -4.79 3.74
N TYR A 70 3.86 -5.29 2.51
CA TYR A 70 4.86 -6.20 1.94
C TYR A 70 6.18 -5.49 1.59
N ASN A 71 6.15 -4.19 1.27
CA ASN A 71 7.37 -3.40 1.14
C ASN A 71 8.16 -3.36 2.46
N MET A 72 7.48 -3.09 3.58
CA MET A 72 8.04 -3.14 4.93
C MET A 72 8.47 -4.56 5.32
N TRP A 73 7.74 -5.58 4.89
CA TRP A 73 8.11 -6.97 5.09
C TRP A 73 9.51 -7.28 4.53
N MET A 74 9.83 -6.75 3.35
CA MET A 74 11.12 -6.90 2.65
C MET A 74 12.22 -5.94 3.15
N ALA A 75 11.93 -5.09 4.14
CA ALA A 75 12.92 -4.18 4.72
C ALA A 75 13.62 -4.83 5.92
N ASP A 76 14.89 -5.22 5.74
CA ASP A 76 15.68 -5.89 6.80
C ASP A 76 16.56 -4.94 7.60
N LYS A 77 17.00 -3.82 7.01
CA LYS A 77 17.87 -2.85 7.71
C LYS A 77 17.05 -1.93 8.61
N PRO A 78 17.41 -1.76 9.90
CA PRO A 78 16.65 -0.92 10.84
C PRO A 78 16.44 0.52 10.36
N ILE A 79 17.49 1.15 9.80
CA ILE A 79 17.42 2.52 9.27
C ILE A 79 16.37 2.62 8.15
N LEU A 80 16.25 1.61 7.29
CA LEU A 80 15.27 1.62 6.22
C LEU A 80 13.85 1.42 6.74
N GLN A 81 13.69 0.61 7.78
CA GLN A 81 12.39 0.39 8.44
C GLN A 81 11.90 1.71 9.06
N GLU A 82 12.77 2.42 9.77
CA GLU A 82 12.42 3.70 10.39
C GLU A 82 12.10 4.78 9.34
N GLN A 83 12.91 4.89 8.29
CA GLN A 83 12.66 5.83 7.19
C GLN A 83 11.32 5.55 6.51
N LEU A 84 11.06 4.28 6.17
CA LEU A 84 9.82 3.86 5.52
C LEU A 84 8.60 4.09 6.43
N ALA A 85 8.69 3.75 7.71
CA ALA A 85 7.62 3.98 8.67
C ALA A 85 7.33 5.48 8.85
N THR A 86 8.38 6.30 8.92
CA THR A 86 8.29 7.76 9.02
C THR A 86 7.62 8.36 7.78
N GLU A 87 7.97 7.88 6.60
CA GLU A 87 7.40 8.34 5.33
C GLU A 87 5.92 7.95 5.18
N ILE A 88 5.58 6.68 5.39
CA ILE A 88 4.18 6.19 5.28
C ILE A 88 3.28 6.91 6.28
N SER A 89 3.76 7.14 7.50
CA SER A 89 2.99 7.83 8.54
C SER A 89 2.85 9.34 8.27
N SER A 90 3.79 9.97 7.54
CA SER A 90 3.64 11.39 7.18
C SER A 90 2.58 11.63 6.11
N TRP A 91 2.20 10.61 5.33
CA TRP A 91 1.23 10.77 4.25
C TRP A 91 -0.18 11.11 4.73
N ILE A 92 -0.51 10.84 6.00
CA ILE A 92 -1.79 11.25 6.61
C ILE A 92 -2.01 12.76 6.43
N HIS A 93 -0.95 13.56 6.56
CA HIS A 93 -1.02 15.02 6.46
C HIS A 93 -1.01 15.55 5.02
N GLU A 94 -0.78 14.69 4.03
CA GLU A 94 -0.83 15.08 2.62
C GLU A 94 -2.28 15.17 2.13
N PHE A 95 -3.23 14.51 2.82
CA PHE A 95 -4.66 14.58 2.55
C PHE A 95 -5.24 15.93 2.99
N ARG A 96 -5.84 16.68 2.06
CA ARG A 96 -6.52 17.96 2.36
C ARG A 96 -7.89 17.77 2.99
N ASP A 97 -8.54 16.67 2.65
CA ASP A 97 -9.87 16.32 3.12
C ASP A 97 -9.77 15.37 4.32
N ASN A 98 -10.49 15.68 5.40
CA ASN A 98 -10.43 14.90 6.63
C ASN A 98 -11.05 13.51 6.46
N ASP A 99 -12.09 13.36 5.65
CA ASP A 99 -12.73 12.05 5.43
C ASP A 99 -11.78 11.11 4.67
N GLN A 100 -11.02 11.65 3.71
CA GLN A 100 -9.96 10.89 3.03
C GLN A 100 -8.81 10.49 3.97
N ALA A 101 -8.40 11.39 4.88
CA ALA A 101 -7.39 11.07 5.89
C ALA A 101 -7.88 9.96 6.84
N CYS A 102 -9.14 10.04 7.30
CA CYS A 102 -9.78 9.00 8.10
C CYS A 102 -9.86 7.67 7.35
N LEU A 103 -10.27 7.68 6.07
CA LEU A 103 -10.30 6.47 5.24
C LEU A 103 -8.91 5.83 5.09
N TYR A 104 -7.86 6.64 4.94
CA TYR A 104 -6.48 6.16 4.89
C TYR A 104 -6.06 5.50 6.20
N ILE A 105 -6.44 6.08 7.34
CA ILE A 105 -6.18 5.54 8.67
C ILE A 105 -6.92 4.22 8.88
N ASP A 106 -8.21 4.18 8.56
CA ASP A 106 -9.06 2.99 8.69
C ASP A 106 -8.55 1.83 7.83
N ALA A 107 -8.17 2.11 6.57
CA ALA A 107 -7.58 1.11 5.68
C ALA A 107 -6.23 0.59 6.20
N GLY A 108 -5.43 1.46 6.84
CA GLY A 108 -4.18 1.09 7.47
C GLY A 108 -4.38 0.11 8.63
N PHE A 109 -5.22 0.48 9.59
CA PHE A 109 -5.52 -0.39 10.74
C PHE A 109 -6.19 -1.69 10.32
N ALA A 110 -7.12 -1.67 9.35
CA ALA A 110 -7.73 -2.87 8.82
C ALA A 110 -6.71 -3.82 8.19
N THR A 111 -5.71 -3.28 7.48
CA THR A 111 -4.62 -4.08 6.90
C THR A 111 -3.75 -4.70 8.00
N PHE A 112 -3.36 -3.93 9.02
CA PHE A 112 -2.58 -4.46 10.14
C PHE A 112 -3.34 -5.52 10.94
N ALA A 113 -4.63 -5.29 11.23
CA ALA A 113 -5.47 -6.23 11.96
C ALA A 113 -5.60 -7.57 11.22
N ARG A 114 -5.76 -7.54 9.88
CA ARG A 114 -5.86 -8.76 9.08
C ARG A 114 -4.55 -9.55 9.06
N GLU A 115 -3.43 -8.86 8.85
CA GLU A 115 -2.12 -9.52 8.69
C GLU A 115 -1.43 -9.82 10.03
N TRP A 116 -1.99 -9.38 11.16
CA TRP A 116 -1.38 -9.48 12.50
C TRP A 116 -0.89 -10.88 12.84
N TRP A 117 -1.75 -11.87 12.64
CA TRP A 117 -1.47 -13.27 12.96
C TRP A 117 -0.41 -13.90 12.06
N GLY A 118 -0.12 -13.29 10.91
CA GLY A 118 0.91 -13.73 9.97
C GLY A 118 2.31 -13.24 10.30
N ILE A 119 2.46 -12.32 11.27
CA ILE A 119 3.76 -11.73 11.63
C ILE A 119 4.53 -12.67 12.56
N ASP A 120 5.73 -13.08 12.14
CA ASP A 120 6.63 -13.85 13.00
C ASP A 120 7.34 -12.97 14.04
N ARG A 121 7.89 -13.63 15.08
CA ARG A 121 8.56 -12.97 16.20
C ARG A 121 9.66 -12.00 15.80
N TRP A 122 10.42 -12.29 14.73
CA TRP A 122 11.56 -11.45 14.33
C TRP A 122 11.12 -10.18 13.59
N ARG A 123 9.94 -10.21 12.96
CA ARG A 123 9.38 -9.08 12.23
C ARG A 123 8.43 -8.23 13.09
N LEU A 124 7.98 -8.75 14.24
CA LEU A 124 7.05 -8.06 15.13
C LEU A 124 7.51 -6.64 15.49
N SER A 125 8.79 -6.49 15.88
CA SER A 125 9.33 -5.20 16.32
C SER A 125 9.14 -4.08 15.29
N LYS A 126 9.48 -4.33 14.01
CA LYS A 126 9.36 -3.31 12.96
C LYS A 126 7.91 -2.93 12.65
N PHE A 127 6.99 -3.91 12.66
CA PHE A 127 5.57 -3.62 12.43
C PHE A 127 4.94 -2.85 13.60
N MET A 128 5.41 -3.08 14.84
CA MET A 128 5.03 -2.26 15.99
C MET A 128 5.49 -0.82 15.85
N THR A 129 6.73 -0.59 15.38
CA THR A 129 7.24 0.77 15.12
C THR A 129 6.37 1.52 14.12
N VAL A 130 5.93 0.87 13.03
CA VAL A 130 5.02 1.50 12.06
C VAL A 130 3.72 1.92 12.73
N ASN A 131 3.05 1.00 13.44
CA ASN A 131 1.79 1.29 14.13
C ASN A 131 1.95 2.42 15.16
N PHE A 132 3.05 2.41 15.92
CA PHE A 132 3.34 3.45 16.90
C PHE A 132 3.56 4.82 16.26
N LEU A 133 4.35 4.90 15.19
CA LEU A 133 4.57 6.16 14.46
C LEU A 133 3.30 6.66 13.79
N PHE A 134 2.44 5.75 13.32
CA PHE A 134 1.16 6.08 12.72
C PHE A 134 0.22 6.70 13.76
N LEU A 135 0.06 6.07 14.93
CA LEU A 135 -0.74 6.60 16.04
C LEU A 135 -0.24 7.94 16.57
N ARG A 136 1.07 8.18 16.55
CA ARG A 136 1.65 9.44 17.00
C ARG A 136 1.36 10.62 16.06
N ARG A 137 1.01 10.35 14.79
CA ARG A 137 0.79 11.38 13.75
C ARG A 137 -0.67 11.67 13.46
N ILE A 138 -1.59 10.92 14.05
CA ILE A 138 -3.03 11.23 14.05
C ILE A 138 -3.27 12.33 15.08
#